data_AF-A0A2K1R3B4-F1
#
_entry.id   AF-A0A2K1R3B4-F1
#
_cell.length_a   1.000
_cell.length_b   1.000
_cell.length_c   1.000
_cell.angle_alpha   90.00
_cell.angle_beta   90.00
_cell.angle_gamma   90.00
#
_symmetry.space_group_name_H-M   'P 1'
#
loop_
_entity.id
_entity.type
_entity.pdbx_description
1 polymer ?
#
loop_
_entity_poly.entity_id
_entity_poly.type
_entity_poly.pdbx_seq_one_letter_code
_entity_poly.pdbx_strand_id
1 'polypeptide(L)'
;MAQAALAPLGAAGQLPFTPAAGYIPTFTTSIRPHHPSDTGRASFRSTSDSDAPTCHAGPGPNEESWKDKAHRAWDNVDSIWHSIQSKAEEVLSACDGESEVLDHDVIPDYVFDHAPYVHLYSGEQFWPCDIADHLIHTTPHLNYTPMSALSNLTVNNLSALNSYGFYTYLQSDDNVESRPTWLAGTQNIPSDPSSPSSNATYPGGRSTAPAILLTIRKPNNILDAFWFYFYSYNLGNKVGLRFGNHVGDWEHTLIRFQNGKPSHVFLSEHNFGEAYAWSAMEKLGDRPVTFSATGSHAMYATPGTHPYVLPWGLLRDETDRGPLWDPSQNVYAYTFDLPSRTLRASTRTPLAPTDWFAYRGHWGDRAYPLSDERQYQFAGQYHYVSGPLGPIYKNLARTEVCQGRGRCRTRYWLPPVGEVRLWDGEDGWGEGEGPEEEEEEEEEK
;
A
#
# COMPACT_ATOMS: atom_id res chain seq x y z
N MET A 1 -44.25 -22.71 42.99
CA MET A 1 -43.50 -23.57 43.94
C MET A 1 -42.05 -23.53 43.47
N ALA A 2 -41.20 -22.59 43.90
CA ALA A 2 -40.53 -22.45 45.20
C ALA A 2 -39.52 -23.58 45.51
N GLN A 3 -38.32 -23.15 45.96
CA GLN A 3 -37.12 -23.87 46.46
C GLN A 3 -36.10 -24.23 45.36
N ALA A 4 -34.91 -23.61 45.21
CA ALA A 4 -33.92 -22.99 46.11
C ALA A 4 -33.17 -23.97 47.05
N ALA A 5 -31.85 -23.71 47.21
CA ALA A 5 -30.84 -24.27 48.13
C ALA A 5 -30.00 -25.45 47.58
N LEU A 6 -28.68 -25.57 47.81
CA LEU A 6 -27.69 -24.86 48.64
C LEU A 6 -26.27 -25.33 48.22
N ALA A 7 -25.27 -24.46 48.34
CA ALA A 7 -23.86 -24.83 48.41
C ALA A 7 -23.48 -25.35 49.82
N PRO A 8 -22.30 -25.96 49.98
CA PRO A 8 -21.50 -25.71 51.18
C PRO A 8 -20.04 -25.31 50.90
N LEU A 9 -19.55 -24.52 51.86
CA LEU A 9 -18.23 -23.90 52.01
C LEU A 9 -17.18 -24.82 52.68
N GLY A 10 -15.91 -24.53 52.39
CA GLY A 10 -14.76 -24.64 53.32
C GLY A 10 -13.88 -25.88 53.18
N ALA A 11 -12.54 -25.85 53.34
CA ALA A 11 -11.59 -24.77 53.58
C ALA A 11 -10.15 -25.33 53.42
N ALA A 12 -9.21 -24.42 53.10
CA ALA A 12 -7.81 -24.34 53.52
C ALA A 12 -6.79 -25.45 53.20
N GLY A 13 -5.75 -25.06 52.46
CA GLY A 13 -4.44 -25.72 52.40
C GLY A 13 -3.40 -24.80 51.75
N GLN A 14 -2.54 -24.20 52.58
CA GLN A 14 -1.51 -23.21 52.24
C GLN A 14 -0.43 -23.73 51.27
N LEU A 15 0.06 -22.87 50.38
CA LEU A 15 1.36 -23.01 49.71
C LEU A 15 2.28 -21.84 50.10
N PRO A 16 3.56 -22.07 50.39
CA PRO A 16 4.44 -21.08 50.99
C PRO A 16 5.15 -20.20 49.96
N PHE A 17 5.29 -18.93 50.34
CA PHE A 17 6.29 -17.98 49.85
C PHE A 17 7.67 -18.34 50.42
N THR A 18 8.73 -18.34 49.59
CA THR A 18 9.96 -17.51 49.76
C THR A 18 10.98 -17.78 48.65
N PRO A 19 11.89 -16.82 48.36
CA PRO A 19 12.62 -16.71 47.10
C PRO A 19 14.04 -17.29 47.16
N ALA A 20 14.57 -17.72 46.02
CA ALA A 20 15.98 -18.08 45.87
C ALA A 20 16.68 -17.10 44.92
N ALA A 21 17.71 -16.45 45.45
CA ALA A 21 18.62 -15.55 44.78
C ALA A 21 19.62 -16.31 43.87
N GLY A 22 20.04 -15.66 42.78
CA GLY A 22 21.09 -16.15 41.89
C GLY A 22 21.70 -15.03 41.03
N TYR A 23 22.76 -14.42 41.58
CA TYR A 23 23.83 -13.60 41.01
C TYR A 23 23.92 -13.37 39.49
N ILE A 24 24.04 -12.10 39.09
CA ILE A 24 24.62 -11.63 37.81
C ILE A 24 25.73 -10.60 38.13
N PRO A 25 26.94 -10.69 37.54
CA PRO A 25 28.02 -9.76 37.83
C PRO A 25 27.85 -8.44 37.07
N THR A 26 28.04 -7.33 37.78
CA THR A 26 28.06 -5.95 37.27
C THR A 26 29.48 -5.57 36.81
N PHE A 27 29.62 -5.16 35.55
CA PHE A 27 30.76 -4.34 35.11
C PHE A 27 30.37 -2.87 35.15
N THR A 28 31.07 -2.11 35.97
CA THR A 28 30.94 -0.67 36.15
C THR A 28 31.96 0.03 35.24
N THR A 29 31.49 0.92 34.36
CA THR A 29 32.35 1.92 33.72
C THR A 29 31.86 3.30 34.15
N SER A 30 32.66 3.94 35.00
CA SER A 30 32.47 5.29 35.51
C SER A 30 33.02 6.30 34.51
N ILE A 31 32.20 7.25 34.06
CA ILE A 31 32.67 8.51 33.47
C ILE A 31 31.95 9.65 34.21
N ARG A 32 32.76 10.50 34.85
CA ARG A 32 32.36 11.63 35.69
C ARG A 32 31.83 12.80 34.84
N PRO A 33 30.88 13.60 35.35
CA PRO A 33 30.57 14.90 34.78
C PRO A 33 31.60 15.94 35.26
N HIS A 34 32.23 16.64 34.31
CA HIS A 34 33.11 17.79 34.60
C HIS A 34 32.29 19.06 34.78
N HIS A 35 32.43 19.67 35.96
CA HIS A 35 32.11 21.06 36.28
C HIS A 35 33.02 22.01 35.48
N PRO A 36 32.53 23.17 35.01
CA PRO A 36 33.36 24.33 34.78
C PRO A 36 33.09 25.37 35.88
N SER A 37 34.08 25.55 36.75
CA SER A 37 34.28 26.79 37.51
C SER A 37 35.48 27.48 36.87
N ASP A 38 35.26 28.57 36.14
CA ASP A 38 36.25 29.63 36.06
C ASP A 38 35.56 30.98 35.82
N THR A 39 35.65 31.81 36.85
CA THR A 39 35.20 33.19 36.90
C THR A 39 36.26 34.10 36.31
N GLY A 40 36.07 34.53 35.07
CA GLY A 40 36.82 35.61 34.43
C GLY A 40 36.00 36.90 34.38
N ARG A 41 36.27 37.79 35.32
CA ARG A 41 35.69 39.13 35.48
C ARG A 41 36.07 40.05 34.30
N ALA A 42 35.09 40.63 33.61
CA ALA A 42 35.34 41.79 32.74
C ALA A 42 34.38 42.93 33.09
N SER A 43 34.96 44.07 33.43
CA SER A 43 34.34 45.29 33.91
C SER A 43 33.54 46.02 32.84
N PHE A 44 32.38 46.56 33.21
CA PHE A 44 31.72 47.62 32.47
C PHE A 44 32.60 48.89 32.50
N ARG A 45 33.03 49.35 31.32
CA ARG A 45 33.33 50.75 31.06
C ARG A 45 32.54 51.18 29.83
N SER A 46 31.71 52.18 30.04
CA SER A 46 30.98 52.93 29.04
C SER A 46 31.95 53.77 28.21
N THR A 47 31.94 53.60 26.89
CA THR A 47 32.18 54.68 25.95
C THR A 47 31.22 54.52 24.78
N SER A 48 30.43 55.56 24.57
CA SER A 48 29.57 55.82 23.43
C SER A 48 30.30 55.59 22.11
N ASP A 49 29.70 54.83 21.19
CA ASP A 49 29.36 55.32 19.86
C ASP A 49 28.41 54.35 19.18
N SER A 50 27.52 54.94 18.37
CA SER A 50 26.48 54.35 17.55
C SER A 50 26.96 53.16 16.71
N ASP A 51 26.28 52.01 16.82
CA ASP A 51 25.81 51.20 15.68
C ASP A 51 25.05 49.95 16.17
N ALA A 52 23.92 49.65 15.55
CA ALA A 52 23.07 48.50 15.87
C ALA A 52 23.68 47.18 15.37
N PRO A 53 23.56 46.04 16.09
CA PRO A 53 24.00 44.75 15.58
C PRO A 53 23.00 44.22 14.54
N THR A 54 23.48 44.04 13.32
CA THR A 54 22.82 43.43 12.16
C THR A 54 22.56 41.94 12.35
N CYS A 55 21.36 41.48 11.97
CA CYS A 55 20.99 40.06 11.86
C CYS A 55 21.95 39.31 10.91
N HIS A 56 22.31 38.07 11.27
CA HIS A 56 23.09 37.19 10.41
C HIS A 56 22.40 36.97 9.06
N ALA A 57 23.20 37.07 8.00
CA ALA A 57 22.82 37.06 6.60
C ALA A 57 22.13 35.75 6.17
N GLY A 58 21.14 35.89 5.28
CA GLY A 58 20.52 34.79 4.56
C GLY A 58 21.47 34.12 3.55
N PRO A 59 21.05 32.97 2.98
CA PRO A 59 21.88 32.24 2.01
C PRO A 59 22.24 33.12 0.81
N GLY A 60 23.46 32.93 0.30
CA GLY A 60 24.01 33.73 -0.80
C GLY A 60 23.25 33.52 -2.12
N PRO A 61 23.43 34.42 -3.11
CA PRO A 61 22.61 34.49 -4.33
C PRO A 61 22.70 33.26 -5.27
N ASN A 62 23.54 32.25 -4.95
CA ASN A 62 23.69 31.02 -5.73
C ASN A 62 23.46 29.73 -4.92
N GLU A 63 22.95 29.81 -3.68
CA GLU A 63 22.49 28.62 -2.96
C GLU A 63 20.99 28.46 -3.13
N GLU A 64 20.58 27.45 -3.90
CA GLU A 64 19.17 27.06 -3.98
C GLU A 64 18.62 26.82 -2.58
N SER A 65 17.53 27.53 -2.27
CA SER A 65 16.81 27.40 -1.01
C SER A 65 16.40 25.94 -0.84
N TRP A 66 16.48 25.45 0.40
CA TRP A 66 16.01 24.10 0.76
C TRP A 66 14.55 23.87 0.36
N LYS A 67 13.75 24.94 0.25
CA LYS A 67 12.38 24.89 -0.28
C LYS A 67 12.36 24.50 -1.75
N ASP A 68 13.27 25.04 -2.55
CA ASP A 68 13.35 24.76 -3.98
C ASP A 68 13.87 23.33 -4.24
N LYS A 69 14.78 22.85 -3.37
CA LYS A 69 15.24 21.46 -3.39
C LYS A 69 14.14 20.48 -2.98
N ALA A 70 13.33 20.84 -1.98
CA ALA A 70 12.16 20.06 -1.61
C ALA A 70 11.13 20.05 -2.74
N HIS A 71 10.77 21.22 -3.29
CA HIS A 71 9.84 21.32 -4.42
C HIS A 71 10.30 20.50 -5.63
N ARG A 72 11.58 20.54 -6.02
CA ARG A 72 12.10 19.67 -7.09
C ARG A 72 12.10 18.19 -6.75
N ALA A 73 12.36 17.80 -5.50
CA ALA A 73 12.25 16.40 -5.10
C ALA A 73 10.80 15.90 -5.21
N TRP A 74 9.82 16.75 -4.85
CA TRP A 74 8.39 16.48 -5.03
C TRP A 74 7.99 16.45 -6.52
N ASP A 75 8.47 17.41 -7.31
CA ASP A 75 8.27 17.46 -8.76
C ASP A 75 8.92 16.26 -9.45
N ASN A 76 9.98 15.68 -8.89
CA ASN A 76 10.61 14.46 -9.41
C ASN A 76 9.82 13.19 -9.11
N VAL A 77 9.18 13.10 -7.94
CA VAL A 77 8.23 11.99 -7.66
C VAL A 77 7.01 12.11 -8.57
N ASP A 78 6.52 13.34 -8.77
CA ASP A 78 5.43 13.64 -9.71
C ASP A 78 5.87 13.47 -11.20
N SER A 79 7.15 13.69 -11.54
CA SER A 79 7.68 13.51 -12.91
C SER A 79 7.89 12.03 -13.27
N ILE A 80 8.32 11.19 -12.32
CA ILE A 80 8.30 9.73 -12.47
C ILE A 80 6.86 9.30 -12.77
N TRP A 81 5.86 9.93 -12.13
CA TRP A 81 4.44 9.64 -12.32
C TRP A 81 3.93 10.14 -13.69
N HIS A 82 4.37 11.30 -14.17
CA HIS A 82 4.05 11.78 -15.52
C HIS A 82 4.70 10.93 -16.63
N SER A 83 5.87 10.33 -16.40
CA SER A 83 6.51 9.35 -17.31
C SER A 83 5.79 8.00 -17.35
N ILE A 84 5.10 7.62 -16.27
CA ILE A 84 4.17 6.48 -16.23
C ILE A 84 2.91 6.80 -17.05
N GLN A 85 2.42 8.03 -16.96
CA GLN A 85 1.21 8.51 -17.63
C GLN A 85 1.32 8.58 -19.16
N SER A 86 2.39 9.16 -19.72
CA SER A 86 2.52 9.33 -21.18
C SER A 86 2.67 8.00 -21.94
N LYS A 87 3.23 6.97 -21.30
CA LYS A 87 3.46 5.65 -21.92
C LYS A 87 2.34 4.65 -21.70
N ALA A 88 1.47 4.88 -20.70
CA ALA A 88 0.20 4.17 -20.63
C ALA A 88 -0.60 4.41 -21.92
N GLU A 89 -0.57 5.63 -22.47
CA GLU A 89 -1.24 5.96 -23.73
C GLU A 89 -0.60 5.27 -24.95
N GLU A 90 0.73 5.11 -24.98
CA GLU A 90 1.48 4.48 -26.08
C GLU A 90 1.31 2.94 -26.13
N VAL A 91 1.32 2.24 -24.99
CA VAL A 91 1.10 0.78 -24.91
C VAL A 91 -0.33 0.41 -25.35
N LEU A 92 -1.29 1.31 -25.16
CA LEU A 92 -2.69 1.10 -25.49
C LEU A 92 -3.00 1.24 -26.99
N SER A 93 -2.03 1.70 -27.80
CA SER A 93 -2.09 1.74 -29.27
C SER A 93 -1.74 0.39 -29.93
N ALA A 94 -1.21 -0.59 -29.19
CA ALA A 94 -0.69 -1.84 -29.76
C ALA A 94 -1.70 -3.02 -29.80
N CYS A 95 -2.97 -2.79 -29.44
CA CYS A 95 -3.99 -3.84 -29.32
C CYS A 95 -4.96 -3.88 -30.51
N ASP A 96 -4.45 -3.97 -31.74
CA ASP A 96 -5.27 -4.27 -32.92
C ASP A 96 -5.18 -5.77 -33.24
N GLY A 97 -6.15 -6.54 -32.74
CA GLY A 97 -6.38 -7.92 -33.12
C GLY A 97 -7.86 -8.24 -33.07
N GLU A 98 -8.39 -8.79 -34.16
CA GLU A 98 -9.81 -9.17 -34.28
C GLU A 98 -10.22 -10.13 -33.15
N SER A 99 -11.14 -9.69 -32.29
CA SER A 99 -11.69 -10.50 -31.20
C SER A 99 -12.83 -11.37 -31.73
N GLU A 100 -12.71 -12.69 -31.60
CA GLU A 100 -13.88 -13.57 -31.65
C GLU A 100 -14.91 -13.11 -30.61
N VAL A 101 -16.19 -13.17 -30.98
CA VAL A 101 -17.33 -12.77 -30.14
C VAL A 101 -17.52 -13.80 -29.03
N LEU A 102 -16.69 -13.71 -28.00
CA LEU A 102 -16.95 -14.34 -26.71
C LEU A 102 -17.96 -13.49 -25.95
N ASP A 103 -18.80 -14.12 -25.13
CA ASP A 103 -19.67 -13.39 -24.21
C ASP A 103 -18.79 -12.57 -23.24
N HIS A 104 -18.63 -11.28 -23.56
CA HIS A 104 -17.62 -10.40 -22.97
C HIS A 104 -17.83 -10.16 -21.48
N ASP A 105 -19.01 -10.49 -20.93
CA ASP A 105 -19.39 -10.24 -19.54
C ASP A 105 -19.32 -11.51 -18.66
N VAL A 106 -19.03 -12.67 -19.26
CA VAL A 106 -18.92 -13.96 -18.56
C VAL A 106 -17.47 -14.25 -18.17
N ILE A 107 -17.26 -14.39 -16.86
CA ILE A 107 -16.00 -14.86 -16.28
C ILE A 107 -16.03 -16.40 -16.25
N PRO A 108 -15.04 -17.10 -16.83
CA PRO A 108 -14.99 -18.55 -16.79
C PRO A 108 -14.86 -19.11 -15.37
N ASP A 109 -15.51 -20.24 -15.09
CA ASP A 109 -15.53 -20.88 -13.75
C ASP A 109 -14.13 -21.17 -13.21
N TYR A 110 -13.19 -21.55 -14.08
CA TYR A 110 -11.81 -21.82 -13.69
C TYR A 110 -11.14 -20.61 -13.01
N VAL A 111 -11.60 -19.38 -13.23
CA VAL A 111 -11.05 -18.21 -12.52
C VAL A 111 -11.37 -18.27 -11.03
N PHE A 112 -12.58 -18.73 -10.69
CA PHE A 112 -13.03 -18.88 -9.31
C PHE A 112 -12.52 -20.18 -8.67
N ASP A 113 -12.45 -21.27 -9.44
CA ASP A 113 -11.88 -22.54 -8.97
C ASP A 113 -10.42 -22.40 -8.51
N HIS A 114 -9.71 -21.42 -9.07
CA HIS A 114 -8.31 -21.13 -8.79
C HIS A 114 -8.11 -19.79 -8.04
N ALA A 115 -9.17 -19.20 -7.48
CA ALA A 115 -9.08 -17.93 -6.74
C ALA A 115 -8.07 -18.03 -5.58
N PRO A 116 -7.31 -16.96 -5.27
CA PRO A 116 -6.35 -17.01 -4.18
C PRO A 116 -7.05 -17.14 -2.83
N TYR A 117 -6.39 -17.80 -1.89
CA TYR A 117 -6.61 -17.62 -0.46
C TYR A 117 -5.54 -16.67 0.07
N VAL A 118 -5.92 -15.80 1.00
CA VAL A 118 -5.00 -14.84 1.62
C VAL A 118 -4.98 -15.07 3.12
N HIS A 119 -3.83 -15.42 3.68
CA HIS A 119 -3.62 -15.28 5.12
C HIS A 119 -3.38 -13.80 5.44
N LEU A 120 -4.24 -13.23 6.28
CA LEU A 120 -4.01 -11.93 6.90
C LEU A 120 -3.14 -12.12 8.13
N TYR A 121 -2.24 -11.17 8.41
CA TYR A 121 -1.34 -11.27 9.55
C TYR A 121 -2.12 -11.37 10.87
N SER A 122 -1.71 -12.27 11.77
CA SER A 122 -2.44 -12.55 13.02
C SER A 122 -2.54 -11.35 13.96
N GLY A 123 -1.60 -10.40 13.86
CA GLY A 123 -1.58 -9.14 14.59
C GLY A 123 -2.04 -7.92 13.80
N GLU A 124 -2.72 -8.12 12.65
CA GLU A 124 -3.18 -7.01 11.81
C GLU A 124 -4.15 -6.07 12.57
N GLN A 125 -4.04 -4.78 12.30
CA GLN A 125 -4.87 -3.70 12.84
C GLN A 125 -5.73 -3.03 11.77
N PHE A 126 -5.33 -3.12 10.50
CA PHE A 126 -6.00 -2.54 9.33
C PHE A 126 -6.45 -3.66 8.41
N TRP A 127 -7.72 -4.04 8.54
CA TRP A 127 -8.33 -5.15 7.83
C TRP A 127 -8.87 -4.69 6.45
N PRO A 128 -9.17 -5.61 5.52
CA PRO A 128 -9.75 -5.25 4.23
C PRO A 128 -11.00 -4.36 4.37
N CYS A 129 -11.15 -3.36 3.51
CA CYS A 129 -12.24 -2.38 3.57
C CYS A 129 -13.05 -2.33 2.26
N ASP A 130 -14.29 -1.84 2.37
CA ASP A 130 -15.12 -1.52 1.21
C ASP A 130 -14.81 -0.10 0.72
N ILE A 131 -14.58 0.05 -0.59
CA ILE A 131 -14.32 1.35 -1.21
C ILE A 131 -15.51 2.32 -1.09
N ALA A 132 -16.75 1.83 -1.02
CA ALA A 132 -17.91 2.67 -0.82
C ALA A 132 -17.98 3.24 0.60
N ASP A 133 -17.60 2.44 1.59
CA ASP A 133 -17.49 2.87 3.00
C ASP A 133 -16.35 3.88 3.17
N HIS A 134 -15.21 3.64 2.52
CA HIS A 134 -14.09 4.58 2.48
C HIS A 134 -14.52 5.97 2.01
N LEU A 135 -15.30 6.05 0.94
CA LEU A 135 -15.77 7.32 0.39
C LEU A 135 -16.69 8.11 1.32
N ILE A 136 -17.34 7.47 2.30
CA ILE A 136 -18.18 8.15 3.31
C ILE A 136 -17.31 9.00 4.25
N HIS A 137 -16.04 8.64 4.41
CA HIS A 137 -15.10 9.24 5.36
C HIS A 137 -14.03 10.12 4.70
N THR A 138 -14.24 10.45 3.43
CA THR A 138 -13.30 11.27 2.66
C THR A 138 -13.99 12.41 1.94
N THR A 139 -13.31 13.56 1.91
CA THR A 139 -13.67 14.70 1.07
C THR A 139 -12.66 14.84 -0.07
N PRO A 140 -13.09 14.98 -1.33
CA PRO A 140 -12.18 15.26 -2.43
C PRO A 140 -11.47 16.61 -2.21
N HIS A 141 -10.16 16.61 -2.39
CA HIS A 141 -9.34 17.82 -2.36
C HIS A 141 -8.60 17.98 -3.69
N LEU A 142 -8.54 19.21 -4.20
CA LEU A 142 -7.60 19.60 -5.24
C LEU A 142 -6.32 20.04 -4.54
N ASN A 143 -5.31 19.18 -4.54
CA ASN A 143 -4.15 19.26 -3.66
C ASN A 143 -4.58 19.34 -2.19
N TYR A 144 -4.38 20.48 -1.53
CA TYR A 144 -4.78 20.71 -0.13
C TYR A 144 -6.09 21.49 0.01
N THR A 145 -6.77 21.79 -1.09
CA THR A 145 -8.01 22.61 -1.07
C THR A 145 -9.24 21.72 -1.18
N PRO A 146 -10.18 21.75 -0.22
CA PRO A 146 -11.39 20.93 -0.26
C PRO A 146 -12.30 21.33 -1.44
N MET A 147 -12.88 20.34 -2.11
CA MET A 147 -13.80 20.50 -3.24
C MET A 147 -15.26 20.32 -2.80
N SER A 148 -15.71 21.11 -1.82
CA SER A 148 -17.05 20.97 -1.22
C SER A 148 -18.23 21.21 -2.16
N ALA A 149 -17.99 21.77 -3.35
CA ALA A 149 -19.03 21.97 -4.38
C ALA A 149 -19.47 20.65 -5.05
N LEU A 150 -18.68 19.58 -4.93
CA LEU A 150 -19.01 18.24 -5.40
C LEU A 150 -19.56 17.42 -4.23
N SER A 151 -20.84 17.62 -3.91
CA SER A 151 -21.51 16.84 -2.87
C SER A 151 -21.99 15.47 -3.41
N ASN A 152 -22.04 14.48 -2.52
CA ASN A 152 -22.54 13.11 -2.80
C ASN A 152 -21.71 12.31 -3.82
N LEU A 153 -20.38 12.35 -3.70
CA LEU A 153 -19.54 11.40 -4.41
C LEU A 153 -19.72 10.00 -3.84
N THR A 154 -19.81 9.03 -4.75
CA THR A 154 -20.01 7.61 -4.49
C THR A 154 -19.23 6.83 -5.54
N VAL A 155 -19.16 5.52 -5.37
CA VAL A 155 -18.60 4.60 -6.39
C VAL A 155 -19.27 4.66 -7.77
N ASN A 156 -20.41 5.36 -7.90
CA ASN A 156 -21.17 5.49 -9.16
C ASN A 156 -20.90 6.80 -9.93
N ASN A 157 -20.21 7.77 -9.34
CA ASN A 157 -19.98 9.10 -9.95
C ASN A 157 -18.61 9.70 -9.60
N LEU A 158 -17.67 8.89 -9.12
CA LEU A 158 -16.31 9.30 -8.75
C LEU A 158 -15.51 9.83 -9.95
N SER A 159 -15.81 9.35 -11.16
CA SER A 159 -15.17 9.80 -12.40
C SER A 159 -15.47 11.27 -12.74
N ALA A 160 -16.46 11.89 -12.09
CA ALA A 160 -16.72 13.33 -12.20
C ALA A 160 -15.52 14.19 -11.78
N LEU A 161 -14.61 13.64 -10.98
CA LEU A 161 -13.36 14.28 -10.57
C LEU A 161 -12.26 14.24 -11.65
N ASN A 162 -12.44 13.49 -12.73
CA ASN A 162 -11.38 13.25 -13.70
C ASN A 162 -10.95 14.47 -14.50
N SER A 163 -11.74 15.55 -14.51
CA SER A 163 -11.32 16.85 -15.06
C SER A 163 -10.12 17.45 -14.33
N TYR A 164 -9.88 17.04 -13.08
CA TYR A 164 -8.74 17.48 -12.25
C TYR A 164 -7.59 16.46 -12.21
N GLY A 165 -7.83 15.23 -12.68
CA GLY A 165 -6.83 14.19 -12.81
C GLY A 165 -6.08 13.87 -11.51
N PHE A 166 -4.75 13.71 -11.63
CA PHE A 166 -3.83 13.31 -10.55
C PHE A 166 -3.73 14.32 -9.40
N TYR A 167 -4.22 15.55 -9.57
CA TYR A 167 -4.21 16.55 -8.51
C TYR A 167 -5.36 16.38 -7.52
N THR A 168 -6.18 15.35 -7.69
CA THR A 168 -7.31 15.05 -6.80
C THR A 168 -6.94 14.00 -5.77
N TYR A 169 -7.27 14.26 -4.51
CA TYR A 169 -6.99 13.41 -3.36
C TYR A 169 -8.27 13.13 -2.59
N LEU A 170 -8.58 11.87 -2.31
CA LEU A 170 -9.68 11.47 -1.42
C LEU A 170 -9.21 11.57 0.03
N GLN A 171 -9.11 12.80 0.53
CA GLN A 171 -8.52 13.08 1.83
C GLN A 171 -9.49 12.70 2.96
N SER A 172 -8.97 12.08 4.01
CA SER A 172 -9.69 11.75 5.23
C SER A 172 -10.32 12.98 5.89
N ASP A 173 -11.58 12.82 6.33
CA ASP A 173 -12.28 13.82 7.14
C ASP A 173 -11.86 13.82 8.62
N ASP A 174 -11.18 12.75 9.06
CA ASP A 174 -10.75 12.52 10.43
C ASP A 174 -9.23 12.70 10.59
N ASN A 175 -8.78 12.94 11.82
CA ASN A 175 -7.35 12.87 12.11
C ASN A 175 -6.90 11.39 12.12
N VAL A 176 -6.14 10.99 11.12
CA VAL A 176 -5.60 9.62 10.96
C VAL A 176 -4.78 9.11 12.16
N GLU A 177 -4.12 10.00 12.91
CA GLU A 177 -3.38 9.64 14.12
C GLU A 177 -4.30 9.23 15.29
N SER A 178 -5.57 9.64 15.26
CA SER A 178 -6.55 9.21 16.26
C SER A 178 -7.06 7.78 16.02
N ARG A 179 -6.67 7.14 14.91
CA ARG A 179 -7.07 5.78 14.52
C ARG A 179 -8.59 5.59 14.52
N PRO A 180 -9.33 6.40 13.73
CA PRO A 180 -10.77 6.21 13.59
C PRO A 180 -11.11 4.80 13.10
N THR A 181 -12.24 4.27 13.56
CA THR A 181 -12.58 2.84 13.41
C THR A 181 -12.73 2.38 11.97
N TRP A 182 -13.11 3.28 11.05
CA TRP A 182 -13.27 2.97 9.63
C TRP A 182 -11.92 2.70 8.93
N LEU A 183 -10.82 3.30 9.41
CA LEU A 183 -9.48 2.97 8.92
C LEU A 183 -9.11 1.54 9.31
N ALA A 184 -9.48 1.11 10.52
CA ALA A 184 -9.15 -0.21 11.04
C ALA A 184 -9.94 -1.35 10.35
N GLY A 185 -11.21 -1.13 9.98
CA GLY A 185 -11.99 -2.14 9.26
C GLY A 185 -12.28 -3.42 10.05
N THR A 186 -12.20 -3.40 11.38
CA THR A 186 -12.35 -4.59 12.26
C THR A 186 -13.63 -5.41 12.06
N GLN A 187 -14.70 -4.81 11.53
CA GLN A 187 -15.93 -5.49 11.14
C GLN A 187 -15.73 -6.47 9.96
N ASN A 188 -14.67 -6.29 9.19
CA ASN A 188 -14.33 -7.05 7.98
C ASN A 188 -13.33 -8.18 8.24
N ILE A 189 -13.02 -8.49 9.50
CA ILE A 189 -12.21 -9.67 9.84
C ILE A 189 -12.88 -10.92 9.24
N PRO A 190 -12.15 -11.75 8.47
CA PRO A 190 -12.70 -12.96 7.88
C PRO A 190 -13.29 -13.89 8.94
N SER A 191 -14.47 -14.46 8.65
CA SER A 191 -15.13 -15.40 9.56
C SER A 191 -14.27 -16.64 9.85
N ASP A 192 -14.22 -17.10 11.09
CA ASP A 192 -13.48 -18.32 11.43
C ASP A 192 -14.23 -19.57 10.92
N PRO A 193 -13.61 -20.48 10.15
CA PRO A 193 -14.22 -21.74 9.74
C PRO A 193 -14.63 -22.66 10.90
N SER A 194 -14.01 -22.52 12.08
CA SER A 194 -14.30 -23.29 13.29
C SER A 194 -15.43 -22.72 14.14
N SER A 195 -15.87 -21.49 13.85
CA SER A 195 -16.99 -20.83 14.52
C SER A 195 -18.07 -20.45 13.51
N PRO A 196 -18.73 -21.43 12.87
CA PRO A 196 -19.89 -21.15 12.04
C PRO A 196 -20.92 -20.46 12.93
N SER A 197 -21.23 -19.20 12.65
CA SER A 197 -22.44 -18.61 13.23
C SER A 197 -23.60 -19.53 12.87
N SER A 198 -24.57 -19.70 13.76
CA SER A 198 -25.65 -20.69 13.61
C SER A 198 -26.52 -20.51 12.34
N ASN A 199 -26.22 -19.49 11.51
CA ASN A 199 -26.83 -19.19 10.22
C ASN A 199 -25.82 -19.05 9.05
N ALA A 200 -24.52 -19.33 9.23
CA ALA A 200 -23.52 -19.16 8.17
C ALA A 200 -23.47 -20.36 7.20
N THR A 201 -23.75 -20.11 5.93
CA THR A 201 -23.77 -21.10 4.83
C THR A 201 -22.41 -21.28 4.13
N TYR A 202 -21.33 -20.67 4.64
CA TYR A 202 -20.03 -20.63 3.95
C TYR A 202 -18.95 -21.41 4.72
N PRO A 203 -18.06 -22.15 4.03
CA PRO A 203 -16.79 -22.57 4.65
C PRO A 203 -16.06 -21.29 5.02
N GLY A 204 -15.60 -21.12 6.27
CA GLY A 204 -15.12 -19.82 6.79
C GLY A 204 -14.10 -19.08 5.92
N GLY A 205 -13.79 -17.85 6.32
CA GLY A 205 -12.91 -16.94 5.61
C GLY A 205 -13.67 -15.88 4.82
N ARG A 206 -14.97 -15.70 5.04
CA ARG A 206 -15.75 -14.63 4.41
C ARG A 206 -15.50 -13.30 5.14
N SER A 207 -15.05 -12.29 4.42
CA SER A 207 -15.07 -10.88 4.88
C SER A 207 -16.34 -10.17 4.43
N THR A 208 -16.83 -9.19 5.20
CA THR A 208 -17.88 -8.26 4.76
C THR A 208 -17.39 -7.22 3.76
N ALA A 209 -16.09 -6.93 3.72
CA ALA A 209 -15.49 -6.14 2.65
C ALA A 209 -15.40 -6.99 1.37
N PRO A 210 -15.81 -6.46 0.21
CA PRO A 210 -15.68 -7.16 -1.06
C PRO A 210 -14.23 -7.09 -1.56
N ALA A 211 -13.69 -8.20 -2.05
CA ALA A 211 -12.55 -8.15 -2.96
C ALA A 211 -13.00 -7.64 -4.34
N ILE A 212 -12.06 -7.25 -5.20
CA ILE A 212 -12.38 -6.83 -6.56
C ILE A 212 -11.66 -7.75 -7.55
N LEU A 213 -12.44 -8.47 -8.37
CA LEU A 213 -11.92 -9.30 -9.44
C LEU A 213 -12.04 -8.56 -10.77
N LEU A 214 -10.92 -8.37 -11.44
CA LEU A 214 -10.84 -7.85 -12.80
C LEU A 214 -10.25 -8.90 -13.74
N THR A 215 -11.01 -9.32 -14.75
CA THR A 215 -10.53 -10.26 -15.76
C THR A 215 -10.26 -9.57 -17.09
N ILE A 216 -9.14 -9.92 -17.71
CA ILE A 216 -8.66 -9.32 -18.95
C ILE A 216 -8.29 -10.44 -19.92
N ARG A 217 -9.04 -10.54 -21.01
CA ARG A 217 -8.73 -11.48 -22.10
C ARG A 217 -7.66 -10.86 -22.99
N LYS A 218 -6.70 -11.68 -23.40
CA LYS A 218 -5.55 -11.30 -24.22
C LYS A 218 -5.39 -12.29 -25.37
N PRO A 219 -4.65 -11.93 -26.44
CA PRO A 219 -4.33 -12.85 -27.52
C PRO A 219 -3.68 -14.15 -27.02
N ASN A 220 -3.67 -15.18 -27.87
CA ASN A 220 -3.08 -16.50 -27.57
C ASN A 220 -3.77 -17.23 -26.39
N ASN A 221 -5.08 -17.04 -26.24
CA ASN A 221 -5.89 -17.66 -25.17
C ASN A 221 -5.36 -17.40 -23.76
N ILE A 222 -4.85 -16.18 -23.54
CA ILE A 222 -4.41 -15.72 -22.23
C ILE A 222 -5.59 -15.01 -21.56
N LEU A 223 -5.79 -15.29 -20.27
CA LEU A 223 -6.68 -14.53 -19.40
C LEU A 223 -5.90 -14.16 -18.14
N ASP A 224 -5.83 -12.86 -17.85
CA ASP A 224 -5.29 -12.35 -16.61
C ASP A 224 -6.44 -12.06 -15.64
N ALA A 225 -6.40 -12.65 -14.45
CA ALA A 225 -7.35 -12.39 -13.37
C ALA A 225 -6.65 -11.66 -12.23
N PHE A 226 -6.91 -10.36 -12.11
CA PHE A 226 -6.41 -9.53 -11.02
C PHE A 226 -7.42 -9.55 -9.87
N TRP A 227 -6.96 -9.99 -8.71
CA TRP A 227 -7.67 -9.94 -7.44
C TRP A 227 -7.13 -8.77 -6.63
N PHE A 228 -7.84 -7.65 -6.64
CA PHE A 228 -7.50 -6.45 -5.88
C PHE A 228 -8.11 -6.49 -4.49
N TYR A 229 -7.34 -5.97 -3.54
CA TYR A 229 -7.68 -5.84 -2.13
C TYR A 229 -7.52 -4.37 -1.75
N PHE A 230 -8.54 -3.82 -1.10
CA PHE A 230 -8.54 -2.45 -0.64
C PHE A 230 -8.42 -2.39 0.87
N TYR A 231 -7.59 -1.50 1.37
CA TYR A 231 -7.49 -1.18 2.79
C TYR A 231 -7.67 0.33 2.95
N SER A 232 -8.38 0.78 3.98
CA SER A 232 -8.58 2.22 4.17
C SER A 232 -7.34 2.94 4.71
N TYR A 233 -6.32 2.20 5.14
CA TYR A 233 -5.09 2.75 5.66
C TYR A 233 -3.94 1.77 5.45
N ASN A 234 -2.77 2.28 5.06
CA ASN A 234 -1.50 1.57 5.09
C ASN A 234 -0.68 2.11 6.27
N LEU A 235 -0.30 1.20 7.18
CA LEU A 235 0.66 1.48 8.24
C LEU A 235 2.05 1.08 7.76
N GLY A 236 2.76 2.04 7.17
CA GLY A 236 4.07 1.83 6.60
C GLY A 236 5.12 1.37 7.63
N ASN A 237 6.28 0.90 7.16
CA ASN A 237 7.23 0.17 7.98
C ASN A 237 8.09 1.02 8.93
N LYS A 238 8.70 0.36 9.92
CA LYS A 238 9.44 1.01 11.02
C LYS A 238 10.93 0.63 11.06
N VAL A 239 11.79 1.63 11.06
CA VAL A 239 13.23 1.54 11.40
C VAL A 239 13.53 2.56 12.50
N GLY A 240 13.14 2.24 13.73
CA GLY A 240 13.13 3.20 14.84
C GLY A 240 12.00 4.24 14.71
N LEU A 241 11.94 4.95 13.58
CA LEU A 241 10.85 5.80 13.12
C LEU A 241 10.00 5.07 12.07
N ARG A 242 8.75 5.51 11.87
CA ARG A 242 7.81 4.91 10.90
C ARG A 242 7.75 5.76 9.63
N PHE A 243 7.66 5.13 8.47
CA PHE A 243 7.63 5.83 7.18
C PHE A 243 6.62 5.19 6.24
N GLY A 244 6.08 6.00 5.33
CA GLY A 244 5.20 5.54 4.25
C GLY A 244 3.78 5.25 4.69
N ASN A 245 3.29 5.84 5.79
CA ASN A 245 1.86 5.75 6.10
C ASN A 245 1.05 6.49 5.03
N HIS A 246 -0.11 5.96 4.67
CA HIS A 246 -1.06 6.68 3.83
C HIS A 246 -2.49 6.18 4.04
N VAL A 247 -3.45 7.08 3.82
CA VAL A 247 -4.86 6.72 3.72
C VAL A 247 -5.10 6.05 2.38
N GLY A 248 -5.95 5.02 2.38
CA GLY A 248 -6.27 4.17 1.25
C GLY A 248 -5.09 3.33 0.76
N ASP A 249 -5.34 2.11 0.33
CA ASP A 249 -4.30 1.23 -0.18
C ASP A 249 -4.85 0.21 -1.16
N TRP A 250 -4.08 -0.09 -2.20
CA TRP A 250 -4.43 -1.01 -3.27
C TRP A 250 -3.35 -2.05 -3.48
N GLU A 251 -3.64 -3.25 -3.00
CA GLU A 251 -2.82 -4.45 -3.17
C GLU A 251 -3.51 -5.44 -4.11
N HIS A 252 -2.76 -6.34 -4.72
CA HIS A 252 -3.34 -7.34 -5.63
C HIS A 252 -2.52 -8.62 -5.80
N THR A 253 -3.25 -9.67 -6.17
CA THR A 253 -2.70 -10.90 -6.75
C THR A 253 -3.18 -11.02 -8.19
N LEU A 254 -2.27 -11.22 -9.15
CA LEU A 254 -2.62 -11.64 -10.51
C LEU A 254 -2.46 -13.15 -10.64
N ILE A 255 -3.45 -13.83 -11.20
CA ILE A 255 -3.33 -15.19 -11.71
C ILE A 255 -3.48 -15.16 -13.24
N ARG A 256 -2.45 -15.63 -13.95
CA ARG A 256 -2.46 -15.74 -15.40
C ARG A 256 -2.86 -17.14 -15.83
N PHE A 257 -3.90 -17.23 -16.64
CA PHE A 257 -4.36 -18.45 -17.28
C PHE A 257 -3.90 -18.47 -18.74
N GLN A 258 -3.50 -19.65 -19.20
CA GLN A 258 -3.21 -19.93 -20.61
C GLN A 258 -4.01 -21.16 -21.01
N ASN A 259 -4.83 -21.05 -22.06
CA ASN A 259 -5.75 -22.11 -22.48
C ASN A 259 -6.63 -22.64 -21.33
N GLY A 260 -7.10 -21.74 -20.47
CA GLY A 260 -7.95 -22.06 -19.31
C GLY A 260 -7.25 -22.73 -18.13
N LYS A 261 -5.91 -22.87 -18.16
CA LYS A 261 -5.12 -23.44 -17.06
C LYS A 261 -4.26 -22.38 -16.40
N PRO A 262 -4.19 -22.32 -15.06
CA PRO A 262 -3.33 -21.34 -14.40
C PRO A 262 -1.86 -21.66 -14.67
N SER A 263 -1.07 -20.61 -14.92
CA SER A 263 0.32 -20.72 -15.38
C SER A 263 1.28 -19.95 -14.47
N HIS A 264 0.87 -18.77 -14.00
CA HIS A 264 1.69 -17.88 -13.19
C HIS A 264 0.85 -17.15 -12.16
N VAL A 265 1.49 -16.76 -11.07
CA VAL A 265 0.96 -15.87 -10.04
C VAL A 265 1.91 -14.69 -9.93
N PHE A 266 1.38 -13.48 -9.80
CA PHE A 266 2.14 -12.31 -9.41
C PHE A 266 1.55 -11.71 -8.15
N LEU A 267 2.41 -11.33 -7.22
CA LEU A 267 2.05 -10.77 -5.92
C LEU A 267 2.60 -9.36 -5.82
N SER A 268 1.78 -8.38 -5.47
CA SER A 268 2.23 -6.99 -5.32
C SER A 268 3.02 -6.81 -4.03
N GLU A 269 4.30 -6.48 -4.17
CA GLU A 269 5.21 -6.13 -3.08
C GLU A 269 5.63 -4.68 -3.31
N HIS A 270 4.97 -3.76 -2.62
CA HIS A 270 5.16 -2.32 -2.78
C HIS A 270 5.05 -1.88 -4.25
N ASN A 271 6.06 -1.15 -4.77
CA ASN A 271 6.07 -0.64 -6.14
C ASN A 271 6.45 -1.68 -7.21
N PHE A 272 6.75 -2.93 -6.84
CA PHE A 272 7.37 -3.91 -7.74
C PHE A 272 6.59 -5.22 -7.86
N GLY A 273 6.54 -5.99 -6.77
CA GLY A 273 6.02 -7.36 -6.77
C GLY A 273 6.94 -8.42 -7.37
N GLU A 274 6.54 -9.67 -7.16
CA GLU A 274 7.28 -10.87 -7.56
C GLU A 274 6.37 -11.84 -8.32
N ALA A 275 6.94 -12.48 -9.35
CA ALA A 275 6.25 -13.45 -10.18
C ALA A 275 6.69 -14.89 -9.86
N TYR A 276 5.73 -15.80 -9.77
CA TYR A 276 5.91 -17.21 -9.51
C TYR A 276 5.24 -18.05 -10.59
N ALA A 277 5.88 -19.16 -10.96
CA ALA A 277 5.21 -20.20 -11.72
C ALA A 277 4.09 -20.79 -10.85
N TRP A 278 2.95 -21.13 -11.46
CA TRP A 278 1.82 -21.71 -10.74
C TRP A 278 2.23 -22.95 -9.92
N SER A 279 3.12 -23.79 -10.47
CA SER A 279 3.61 -24.99 -9.82
C SER A 279 4.43 -24.71 -8.55
N ALA A 280 4.99 -23.52 -8.40
CA ALA A 280 5.80 -23.14 -7.24
C ALA A 280 4.95 -22.78 -6.00
N MET A 281 3.74 -22.24 -6.21
CA MET A 281 2.91 -21.73 -5.12
C MET A 281 2.44 -22.83 -4.18
N GLU A 282 2.42 -22.53 -2.87
CA GLU A 282 1.64 -23.29 -1.89
C GLU A 282 0.15 -23.26 -2.28
N LYS A 283 -0.56 -24.37 -2.08
CA LYS A 283 -1.97 -24.49 -2.42
C LYS A 283 -2.77 -25.18 -1.32
N LEU A 284 -4.01 -24.74 -1.15
CA LEU A 284 -5.05 -25.45 -0.41
C LEU A 284 -6.08 -25.96 -1.43
N GLY A 285 -6.05 -27.27 -1.69
CA GLY A 285 -6.71 -27.83 -2.88
C GLY A 285 -6.03 -27.31 -4.15
N ASP A 286 -6.82 -26.81 -5.10
CA ASP A 286 -6.31 -26.22 -6.35
C ASP A 286 -6.09 -24.70 -6.26
N ARG A 287 -6.30 -24.10 -5.08
CA ARG A 287 -6.25 -22.64 -4.89
C ARG A 287 -4.92 -22.21 -4.25
N PRO A 288 -4.24 -21.18 -4.76
CA PRO A 288 -2.96 -20.74 -4.24
C PRO A 288 -3.15 -20.02 -2.90
N VAL A 289 -2.20 -20.21 -2.00
CA VAL A 289 -2.16 -19.55 -0.69
C VAL A 289 -1.15 -18.42 -0.77
N THR A 290 -1.58 -17.21 -0.42
CA THR A 290 -0.75 -16.01 -0.35
C THR A 290 -0.86 -15.38 1.05
N PHE A 291 0.03 -14.43 1.35
CA PHE A 291 0.15 -13.85 2.67
C PHE A 291 0.21 -12.32 2.57
N SER A 292 -0.64 -11.62 3.31
CA SER A 292 -0.61 -10.16 3.40
C SER A 292 0.26 -9.73 4.57
N ALA A 293 1.18 -8.81 4.33
CA ALA A 293 2.08 -8.27 5.34
C ALA A 293 1.36 -7.33 6.30
N THR A 294 1.84 -7.30 7.55
CA THR A 294 1.23 -6.43 8.56
C THR A 294 1.40 -4.95 8.24
N GLY A 295 0.29 -4.22 8.19
CA GLY A 295 0.26 -2.77 7.99
C GLY A 295 0.57 -2.28 6.58
N SER A 296 1.61 -2.82 5.93
CA SER A 296 1.96 -2.49 4.54
C SER A 296 1.10 -3.20 3.51
N HIS A 297 0.48 -4.32 3.91
CA HIS A 297 -0.38 -5.19 3.09
C HIS A 297 0.26 -5.80 1.84
N ALA A 298 1.57 -5.61 1.65
CA ALA A 298 2.32 -6.24 0.59
C ALA A 298 2.09 -7.77 0.58
N MET A 299 1.95 -8.32 -0.61
CA MET A 299 1.53 -9.69 -0.84
C MET A 299 2.75 -10.58 -1.07
N TYR A 300 2.88 -11.64 -0.27
CA TYR A 300 4.00 -12.57 -0.32
C TYR A 300 3.56 -14.03 -0.53
N ALA A 301 4.47 -14.83 -1.08
CA ALA A 301 4.23 -16.25 -1.35
C ALA A 301 4.50 -17.15 -0.13
N THR A 302 5.14 -16.62 0.92
CA THR A 302 5.54 -17.39 2.11
C THR A 302 5.25 -16.61 3.40
N PRO A 303 5.02 -17.30 4.53
CA PRO A 303 5.03 -16.68 5.84
C PRO A 303 6.46 -16.35 6.29
N GLY A 304 6.61 -15.34 7.14
CA GLY A 304 7.89 -14.97 7.77
C GLY A 304 8.28 -13.53 7.50
N THR A 305 9.57 -13.26 7.68
CA THR A 305 10.15 -11.93 7.51
C THR A 305 10.64 -11.73 6.08
N HIS A 306 10.25 -10.63 5.45
CA HIS A 306 10.63 -10.23 4.09
C HIS A 306 11.39 -8.90 4.12
N PRO A 307 12.72 -8.93 4.24
CA PRO A 307 13.51 -7.71 4.32
C PRO A 307 13.70 -7.07 2.95
N TYR A 308 13.54 -5.75 2.89
CA TYR A 308 13.74 -4.93 1.70
C TYR A 308 14.45 -3.59 2.05
N VAL A 309 15.12 -2.98 1.06
CA VAL A 309 16.29 -2.12 1.33
C VAL A 309 15.99 -0.62 1.16
N LEU A 310 16.15 0.15 2.25
CA LEU A 310 17.09 1.28 2.30
C LEU A 310 18.49 0.72 2.64
N PRO A 311 19.62 1.43 2.40
CA PRO A 311 20.96 0.90 2.68
C PRO A 311 20.98 0.18 4.03
N TRP A 312 21.52 -1.05 4.05
CA TRP A 312 21.59 -1.99 5.20
C TRP A 312 20.37 -2.90 5.47
N GLY A 313 19.33 -2.95 4.63
CA GLY A 313 18.24 -3.95 4.77
C GLY A 313 17.40 -3.77 6.04
N LEU A 314 17.17 -2.51 6.42
CA LEU A 314 16.56 -2.15 7.69
C LEU A 314 15.02 -2.20 7.68
N LEU A 315 14.38 -2.14 6.50
CA LEU A 315 12.93 -2.31 6.39
C LEU A 315 12.61 -3.77 6.15
N ARG A 316 11.51 -4.24 6.74
CA ARG A 316 11.05 -5.61 6.56
C ARG A 316 9.55 -5.66 6.75
N ASP A 317 8.92 -6.48 5.92
CA ASP A 317 7.56 -6.92 6.14
C ASP A 317 7.55 -8.20 6.98
N GLU A 318 6.43 -8.44 7.65
CA GLU A 318 6.17 -9.66 8.40
C GLU A 318 4.83 -10.24 7.95
N THR A 319 4.84 -11.52 7.61
CA THR A 319 3.64 -12.29 7.27
C THR A 319 3.54 -13.54 8.14
N ASP A 320 2.33 -14.05 8.37
CA ASP A 320 2.13 -15.31 9.11
C ASP A 320 0.83 -16.02 8.69
N ARG A 321 0.52 -17.14 9.35
CA ARG A 321 -0.71 -17.91 9.13
C ARG A 321 -1.85 -17.44 10.04
N GLY A 322 -2.09 -16.14 10.11
CA GLY A 322 -3.26 -15.56 10.77
C GLY A 322 -4.58 -15.90 10.05
N PRO A 323 -5.65 -15.12 10.26
CA PRO A 323 -6.96 -15.41 9.69
C PRO A 323 -6.91 -15.68 8.17
N LEU A 324 -7.50 -16.80 7.75
CA LEU A 324 -7.59 -17.14 6.33
C LEU A 324 -8.79 -16.42 5.71
N TRP A 325 -8.51 -15.58 4.71
CA TRP A 325 -9.51 -14.90 3.90
C TRP A 325 -9.71 -15.64 2.58
N ASP A 326 -10.99 -15.80 2.21
CA ASP A 326 -11.43 -16.25 0.89
C ASP A 326 -12.07 -15.07 0.11
N PRO A 327 -11.29 -14.36 -0.71
CA PRO A 327 -11.78 -13.30 -1.60
C PRO A 327 -12.94 -13.71 -2.51
N SER A 328 -13.11 -15.00 -2.84
CA SER A 328 -14.14 -15.44 -3.78
C SER A 328 -15.56 -15.46 -3.19
N GLN A 329 -15.70 -15.36 -1.85
CA GLN A 329 -16.97 -15.44 -1.13
C GLN A 329 -17.70 -14.09 -1.00
N ASN A 330 -17.01 -12.98 -1.26
CA ASN A 330 -17.59 -11.64 -1.35
C ASN A 330 -16.74 -10.80 -2.30
N VAL A 331 -17.22 -10.61 -3.53
CA VAL A 331 -16.41 -10.03 -4.61
C VAL A 331 -17.27 -9.15 -5.50
N TYR A 332 -16.73 -8.02 -5.95
CA TYR A 332 -17.20 -7.34 -7.15
C TYR A 332 -16.38 -7.82 -8.34
N ALA A 333 -17.03 -8.46 -9.30
CA ALA A 333 -16.38 -9.15 -10.41
C ALA A 333 -16.68 -8.47 -11.74
N TYR A 334 -15.61 -8.21 -12.51
CA TYR A 334 -15.64 -7.42 -13.71
C TYR A 334 -14.85 -8.08 -14.86
N THR A 335 -15.24 -7.74 -16.08
CA THR A 335 -14.45 -7.95 -17.29
C THR A 335 -13.97 -6.59 -17.79
N PHE A 336 -12.73 -6.51 -18.28
CA PHE A 336 -12.17 -5.28 -18.83
C PHE A 336 -11.67 -5.50 -20.24
N ASP A 337 -12.21 -4.70 -21.14
CA ASP A 337 -11.83 -4.69 -22.54
C ASP A 337 -10.69 -3.69 -22.77
N LEU A 338 -9.51 -4.18 -23.16
CA LEU A 338 -8.32 -3.34 -23.35
C LEU A 338 -8.51 -2.31 -24.48
N PRO A 339 -8.99 -2.68 -25.69
CA PRO A 339 -9.11 -1.73 -26.80
C PRO A 339 -10.08 -0.58 -26.51
N SER A 340 -11.28 -0.89 -26.01
CA SER A 340 -12.29 0.14 -25.68
C SER A 340 -12.09 0.77 -24.29
N ARG A 341 -11.14 0.27 -23.50
CA ARG A 341 -10.89 0.65 -22.09
C ARG A 341 -12.16 0.65 -21.24
N THR A 342 -13.05 -0.30 -21.49
CA THR A 342 -14.36 -0.36 -20.84
C THR A 342 -14.36 -1.43 -19.77
N LEU A 343 -14.72 -1.04 -18.55
CA LEU A 343 -15.03 -1.95 -17.45
C LEU A 343 -16.50 -2.35 -17.50
N ARG A 344 -16.79 -3.64 -17.42
CA ARG A 344 -18.16 -4.18 -17.38
C ARG A 344 -18.35 -5.02 -16.14
N ALA A 345 -19.50 -4.86 -15.48
CA ALA A 345 -19.90 -5.74 -14.40
C ALA A 345 -20.15 -7.15 -14.97
N SER A 346 -19.60 -8.17 -14.33
CA SER A 346 -19.80 -9.55 -14.77
C SER A 346 -21.22 -10.04 -14.47
N THR A 347 -21.62 -11.11 -15.15
CA THR A 347 -22.89 -11.80 -14.89
C THR A 347 -23.01 -12.34 -13.46
N ARG A 348 -21.90 -12.52 -12.73
CA ARG A 348 -21.87 -12.97 -11.33
C ARG A 348 -22.22 -11.84 -10.35
N THR A 349 -21.88 -10.60 -10.70
CA THR A 349 -22.19 -9.40 -9.92
C THR A 349 -22.70 -8.28 -10.83
N PRO A 350 -23.89 -8.43 -11.43
CA PRO A 350 -24.38 -7.53 -12.48
C PRO A 350 -24.72 -6.13 -11.99
N LEU A 351 -24.83 -5.95 -10.67
CA LEU A 351 -25.10 -4.66 -10.02
C LEU A 351 -23.83 -3.98 -9.50
N ALA A 352 -22.65 -4.55 -9.76
CA ALA A 352 -21.41 -3.96 -9.30
C ALA A 352 -21.15 -2.61 -10.00
N PRO A 353 -20.85 -1.54 -9.25
CA PRO A 353 -20.63 -0.22 -9.82
C PRO A 353 -19.34 -0.21 -10.65
N THR A 354 -19.30 0.53 -11.77
CA THR A 354 -18.12 0.55 -12.66
C THR A 354 -17.40 1.90 -12.69
N ASP A 355 -18.08 2.98 -12.30
CA ASP A 355 -17.57 4.35 -12.47
C ASP A 355 -16.31 4.64 -11.64
N TRP A 356 -16.26 4.12 -10.39
CA TRP A 356 -15.10 4.24 -9.50
C TRP A 356 -13.78 3.84 -10.15
N PHE A 357 -13.79 2.84 -11.03
CA PHE A 357 -12.57 2.33 -11.66
C PHE A 357 -11.92 3.34 -12.61
N ALA A 358 -12.71 4.25 -13.16
CA ALA A 358 -12.24 5.31 -14.04
C ALA A 358 -11.63 6.49 -13.27
N TYR A 359 -11.71 6.52 -11.94
CA TYR A 359 -11.16 7.62 -11.13
C TYR A 359 -9.64 7.74 -11.30
N ARG A 360 -9.18 8.94 -11.66
CA ARG A 360 -7.78 9.25 -12.02
C ARG A 360 -6.95 9.87 -10.90
N GLY A 361 -7.55 10.12 -9.74
CA GLY A 361 -6.87 10.70 -8.59
C GLY A 361 -6.33 9.68 -7.60
N HIS A 362 -5.88 10.19 -6.46
CA HIS A 362 -5.32 9.43 -5.36
C HIS A 362 -6.41 8.96 -4.39
N TRP A 363 -6.39 7.68 -4.07
CA TRP A 363 -7.22 7.04 -3.04
C TRP A 363 -6.62 7.32 -1.66
N GLY A 364 -6.75 8.56 -1.19
CA GLY A 364 -6.25 8.98 0.11
C GLY A 364 -5.76 10.42 0.12
N ASP A 365 -5.24 10.82 1.27
CA ASP A 365 -4.66 12.14 1.52
C ASP A 365 -3.50 12.46 0.58
N ARG A 366 -3.29 13.75 0.31
CA ARG A 366 -2.00 14.23 -0.18
C ARG A 366 -0.98 14.17 0.95
N ALA A 367 0.28 13.84 0.63
CA ALA A 367 1.37 13.88 1.61
C ALA A 367 1.34 15.20 2.41
N TYR A 368 1.36 15.08 3.74
CA TYR A 368 1.26 16.25 4.60
C TYR A 368 2.47 17.17 4.44
N PRO A 369 2.28 18.50 4.48
CA PRO A 369 3.39 19.44 4.45
C PRO A 369 4.27 19.25 5.70
N LEU A 370 5.57 19.55 5.60
CA LEU A 370 6.50 19.45 6.74
C LEU A 370 6.16 20.38 7.91
N SER A 371 5.27 21.35 7.71
CA SER A 371 4.73 22.20 8.77
C SER A 371 3.62 21.53 9.60
N ASP A 372 3.06 20.42 9.12
CA ASP A 372 2.08 19.62 9.85
C ASP A 372 2.78 18.85 10.96
N GLU A 373 2.27 18.91 12.19
CA GLU A 373 2.86 18.25 13.36
C GLU A 373 2.93 16.72 13.24
N ARG A 374 2.07 16.14 12.40
CA ARG A 374 2.03 14.70 12.12
C ARG A 374 3.13 14.30 11.14
N GLN A 375 3.74 15.24 10.42
CA GLN A 375 4.71 14.95 9.39
C GLN A 375 6.15 15.11 9.89
N TYR A 376 6.99 14.14 9.52
CA TYR A 376 8.44 14.28 9.62
C TYR A 376 9.11 13.61 8.43
N GLN A 377 10.35 14.00 8.16
CA GLN A 377 11.18 13.41 7.13
C GLN A 377 12.53 13.01 7.72
N PHE A 378 13.03 11.84 7.34
CA PHE A 378 14.36 11.39 7.67
C PHE A 378 14.97 10.62 6.50
N ALA A 379 16.18 10.98 6.09
CA ALA A 379 16.89 10.33 4.99
C ALA A 379 16.06 10.18 3.69
N GLY A 380 15.31 11.23 3.33
CA GLY A 380 14.44 11.22 2.14
C GLY A 380 13.09 10.51 2.33
N GLN A 381 12.87 9.81 3.44
CA GLN A 381 11.62 9.09 3.74
C GLN A 381 10.68 9.94 4.58
N TYR A 382 9.38 9.89 4.26
CA TYR A 382 8.34 10.68 4.93
C TYR A 382 7.49 9.81 5.85
N HIS A 383 7.02 10.39 6.96
CA HIS A 383 6.08 9.71 7.84
C HIS A 383 4.77 9.40 7.12
N TYR A 384 4.20 10.41 6.43
CA TYR A 384 3.04 10.29 5.56
C TYR A 384 3.40 10.57 4.11
N VAL A 385 2.94 9.69 3.22
CA VAL A 385 2.99 9.86 1.76
C VAL A 385 1.57 10.00 1.20
N SER A 386 1.45 10.38 -0.07
CA SER A 386 0.16 10.47 -0.72
C SER A 386 -0.47 9.09 -0.88
N GLY A 387 -1.79 8.98 -0.75
CA GLY A 387 -2.53 7.74 -1.05
C GLY A 387 -2.27 7.26 -2.48
N PRO A 388 -2.41 5.97 -2.80
CA PRO A 388 -2.05 5.44 -4.11
C PRO A 388 -3.08 5.79 -5.19
N LEU A 389 -2.69 5.67 -6.45
CA LEU A 389 -3.62 5.67 -7.56
C LEU A 389 -4.41 4.36 -7.64
N GLY A 390 -5.54 4.40 -8.33
CA GLY A 390 -6.45 3.25 -8.45
C GLY A 390 -5.95 2.10 -9.35
N PRO A 391 -6.69 0.98 -9.39
CA PRO A 391 -6.33 -0.24 -10.13
C PRO A 391 -6.06 -0.06 -11.62
N ILE A 392 -6.66 0.95 -12.27
CA ILE A 392 -6.45 1.25 -13.69
C ILE A 392 -4.96 1.53 -14.03
N TYR A 393 -4.17 1.95 -13.03
CA TYR A 393 -2.74 2.27 -13.17
C TYR A 393 -1.81 1.06 -12.91
N LYS A 394 -2.34 -0.12 -12.61
CA LYS A 394 -1.54 -1.31 -12.24
C LYS A 394 -1.07 -2.14 -13.45
N ASN A 395 -0.70 -1.44 -14.54
CA ASN A 395 -0.18 -2.03 -15.79
C ASN A 395 -1.03 -3.21 -16.33
N LEU A 396 -2.34 -2.99 -16.46
CA LEU A 396 -3.32 -4.04 -16.80
C LEU A 396 -3.06 -4.70 -18.18
N ALA A 397 -2.49 -3.95 -19.12
CA ALA A 397 -2.13 -4.41 -20.46
C ALA A 397 -0.82 -5.21 -20.52
N ARG A 398 -0.13 -5.46 -19.39
CA ARG A 398 1.19 -6.13 -19.35
C ARG A 398 1.26 -7.41 -20.20
N THR A 399 2.28 -7.50 -21.06
CA THR A 399 2.52 -8.67 -21.93
C THR A 399 3.03 -9.85 -21.13
N GLU A 400 3.98 -9.62 -20.23
CA GLU A 400 4.48 -10.59 -19.26
C GLU A 400 3.68 -10.51 -17.94
N VAL A 401 3.88 -11.49 -17.04
CA VAL A 401 3.18 -11.51 -15.74
C VAL A 401 3.73 -10.47 -14.76
N CYS A 402 5.01 -10.10 -14.89
CA CYS A 402 5.65 -9.08 -14.05
C CYS A 402 5.08 -7.67 -14.33
N GLN A 403 5.03 -6.82 -13.29
CA GLN A 403 4.55 -5.44 -13.44
C GLN A 403 5.60 -4.49 -14.04
N GLY A 404 6.88 -4.71 -13.74
CA GLY A 404 7.99 -3.82 -14.09
C GLY A 404 8.49 -3.92 -15.55
N ARG A 405 9.35 -2.96 -15.93
CA ARG A 405 9.95 -2.81 -17.28
C ARG A 405 11.23 -3.62 -17.49
N GLY A 406 11.80 -4.16 -16.41
CA GLY A 406 12.99 -5.02 -16.48
C GLY A 406 12.67 -6.40 -17.04
N ARG A 407 13.70 -7.24 -17.17
CA ARG A 407 13.51 -8.66 -17.53
C ARG A 407 12.55 -9.30 -16.54
N CYS A 408 11.41 -9.79 -17.01
CA CYS A 408 10.49 -10.53 -16.15
C CYS A 408 11.16 -11.82 -15.68
N ARG A 409 11.37 -11.92 -14.36
CA ARG A 409 11.97 -13.08 -13.70
C ARG A 409 10.85 -13.82 -12.96
N THR A 410 10.51 -15.01 -13.45
CA THR A 410 9.56 -15.91 -12.78
C THR A 410 10.32 -16.89 -11.89
N ARG A 411 9.94 -16.97 -10.61
CA ARG A 411 10.45 -17.99 -9.69
C ARG A 411 9.70 -19.31 -9.88
N TYR A 412 10.46 -20.41 -9.93
CA TYR A 412 9.92 -21.77 -10.05
C TYR A 412 9.95 -22.55 -8.72
N TRP A 413 10.37 -21.89 -7.64
CA TRP A 413 10.39 -22.38 -6.27
C TRP A 413 10.09 -21.23 -5.31
N LEU A 414 9.63 -21.55 -4.10
CA LEU A 414 9.44 -20.57 -3.05
C LEU A 414 10.80 -20.20 -2.43
N PRO A 415 11.03 -18.92 -2.06
CA PRO A 415 12.23 -18.52 -1.34
C PRO A 415 12.33 -19.26 0.00
N PRO A 416 13.53 -19.62 0.48
CA PRO A 416 13.71 -20.04 1.86
C PRO A 416 13.37 -18.89 2.82
N VAL A 417 12.95 -19.24 4.03
CA VAL A 417 12.60 -18.27 5.08
C VAL A 417 13.80 -17.36 5.36
N GLY A 418 13.57 -16.04 5.30
CA GLY A 418 14.59 -15.02 5.58
C GLY A 418 15.58 -14.76 4.44
N GLU A 419 15.26 -15.16 3.20
CA GLU A 419 16.00 -14.68 2.02
C GLU A 419 15.98 -13.15 1.99
N VAL A 420 17.17 -12.53 1.97
CA VAL A 420 17.30 -11.08 1.87
C VAL A 420 17.44 -10.70 0.41
N ARG A 421 16.52 -9.86 -0.09
CA ARG A 421 16.65 -9.28 -1.42
C ARG A 421 17.58 -8.07 -1.35
N LEU A 422 18.76 -8.21 -1.93
CA LEU A 422 19.58 -7.05 -2.29
C LEU A 422 19.02 -6.49 -3.58
N TRP A 423 18.60 -5.23 -3.55
CA TRP A 423 18.13 -4.52 -4.73
C TRP A 423 19.32 -4.35 -5.69
N ASP A 424 19.29 -5.00 -6.85
CA ASP A 424 20.38 -5.08 -7.81
C ASP A 424 20.48 -3.84 -8.73
N GLY A 425 19.54 -2.90 -8.65
CA GLY A 425 19.58 -1.64 -9.41
C GLY A 425 19.47 -1.79 -10.93
N GLU A 426 19.32 -3.03 -11.43
CA GLU A 426 19.22 -3.37 -12.85
C GLU A 426 17.78 -3.30 -13.39
N ASP A 427 16.78 -3.11 -12.53
CA ASP A 427 15.44 -2.68 -12.89
C ASP A 427 15.46 -1.17 -13.21
N GLY A 428 16.10 -0.88 -14.35
CA GLY A 428 16.44 0.43 -14.89
C GLY A 428 15.44 1.55 -14.60
N TRP A 429 15.70 2.25 -13.50
CA TRP A 429 15.54 3.68 -13.37
C TRP A 429 16.90 4.23 -12.93
N GLY A 430 17.90 4.04 -13.78
CA GLY A 430 19.16 4.77 -13.65
C GLY A 430 18.87 6.27 -13.79
N GLU A 431 19.47 7.06 -12.91
CA GLU A 431 19.60 8.51 -13.04
C GLU A 431 20.21 8.80 -14.42
N GLY A 432 19.35 9.03 -15.41
CA GLY A 432 19.78 9.47 -16.73
C GLY A 432 20.09 10.95 -16.64
N GLU A 433 21.38 11.28 -16.66
CA GLU A 433 21.85 12.61 -17.02
C GLU A 433 21.04 13.10 -18.25
N GLY A 434 20.36 14.23 -18.09
CA GLY A 434 19.53 14.79 -19.14
C GLY A 434 20.38 15.09 -20.38
N PRO A 435 19.80 15.04 -21.60
CA PRO A 435 20.50 15.46 -22.79
C PRO A 435 20.88 16.93 -22.64
N GLU A 436 22.17 17.24 -22.79
CA GLU A 436 22.64 18.59 -23.04
C GLU A 436 21.93 19.09 -24.31
N GLU A 437 21.08 20.11 -24.18
CA GLU A 437 20.49 20.80 -25.31
C GLU A 437 21.60 21.59 -26.00
N GLU A 438 21.98 21.18 -27.21
CA GLU A 438 22.72 22.05 -28.14
C GLU A 438 21.75 23.14 -28.62
N GLU A 439 22.01 24.39 -28.19
CA GLU A 439 21.36 25.58 -28.69
C GLU A 439 21.70 25.78 -30.18
N GLU A 440 20.74 25.54 -31.08
CA GLU A 440 20.80 26.08 -32.44
C GLU A 440 20.14 27.49 -32.43
N GLU A 441 20.98 28.51 -32.58
CA GLU A 441 20.58 29.89 -32.87
C GLU A 441 19.95 29.97 -34.28
N GLU A 442 18.64 30.23 -34.38
CA GLU A 442 18.02 30.74 -35.60
C GLU A 442 18.11 32.27 -35.63
N GLU A 443 18.98 32.80 -36.51
CA GLU A 443 18.98 34.21 -36.94
C GLU A 443 17.71 34.51 -37.74
N GLU A 444 16.85 35.38 -37.20
CA GLU A 444 15.76 36.02 -37.94
C GLU A 444 16.28 37.27 -38.67
N LYS A 445 15.74 37.50 -39.87
CA LYS A 445 16.14 38.52 -40.85
C LYS A 445 15.41 39.84 -40.68
#